data_AF-A0A953H4G2-F1
#
_entry.id   AF-A0A953H4G2-F1
#
_cell.length_a   1.000
_cell.length_b   1.000
_cell.length_c   1.000
_cell.angle_alpha   90.00
_cell.angle_beta   90.00
_cell.angle_gamma   90.00
#
_symmetry.space_group_name_H-M   'P 1'
#
loop_
_entity.id
_entity.type
_entity.pdbx_description
1 polymer ?
#
loop_
_entity_poly.entity_id
_entity_poly.type
_entity_poly.pdbx_seq_one_letter_code
_entity_poly.pdbx_strand_id
1 'polypeptide(L)'
;MAHFQLPLDLPHAGTCAQRIIIQLDRMERGLAAGDQPMMTVAMELLQLLLPFKLEGENPVDSEAYRIRDEAAALGRKLVDEMEKLSVGADRLGQCVRNLFECLELGEEGAQISLRAGENPDSPQRPV
;
A
#
# COMPACT_ATOMS: atom_id res chain seq x y z
N MET A 1 0.15 15.43 -10.80
CA MET A 1 1.10 15.51 -9.66
C MET A 1 2.40 14.83 -10.07
N ALA A 2 3.55 15.33 -9.64
CA ALA A 2 4.81 14.63 -9.84
C ALA A 2 4.77 13.26 -9.12
N HIS A 3 5.26 12.22 -9.77
CA HIS A 3 5.28 10.84 -9.26
C HIS A 3 6.49 10.09 -9.82
N PHE A 4 6.91 9.01 -9.16
CA PHE A 4 7.93 8.11 -9.70
C PHE A 4 7.29 7.14 -10.71
N GLN A 5 8.00 6.92 -11.82
CA GLN A 5 7.66 5.91 -12.82
C GLN A 5 8.62 4.73 -12.64
N LEU A 6 8.21 3.78 -11.81
CA LEU A 6 8.96 2.55 -11.54
C LEU A 6 8.40 1.41 -12.39
N PRO A 7 9.24 0.42 -12.78
CA PRO A 7 8.76 -0.83 -13.33
C PRO A 7 8.02 -1.65 -12.26
N LEU A 8 7.20 -2.59 -12.70
CA LEU A 8 6.46 -3.49 -11.80
C LEU A 8 7.42 -4.25 -10.88
N ASP A 9 7.17 -4.18 -9.57
CA ASP A 9 7.97 -4.84 -8.53
C ASP A 9 7.05 -5.42 -7.45
N LEU A 10 6.46 -6.60 -7.74
CA LEU A 10 5.61 -7.32 -6.79
C LEU A 10 6.36 -7.76 -5.51
N PRO A 11 7.65 -8.17 -5.58
CA PRO A 11 8.43 -8.45 -4.37
C PRO A 11 8.52 -7.24 -3.42
N HIS A 12 8.79 -6.05 -3.95
CA HIS A 12 8.84 -4.84 -3.14
C HIS A 12 7.45 -4.34 -2.72
N ALA A 13 6.42 -4.54 -3.55
CA ALA A 13 5.04 -4.31 -3.16
C ALA A 13 4.67 -5.14 -1.92
N GLY A 14 5.09 -6.41 -1.85
CA GLY A 14 4.89 -7.26 -0.67
C GLY A 14 5.62 -6.72 0.57
N THR A 15 6.80 -6.12 0.39
CA THR A 15 7.51 -5.43 1.49
C THR A 15 6.74 -4.20 1.96
N CYS A 16 6.15 -3.44 1.03
CA CYS A 16 5.29 -2.30 1.37
C CYS A 16 4.04 -2.76 2.13
N ALA A 17 3.36 -3.83 1.69
CA ALA A 17 2.21 -4.40 2.38
C ALA A 17 2.54 -4.81 3.83
N GLN A 18 3.70 -5.46 4.04
CA GLN A 18 4.16 -5.79 5.39
C GLN A 18 4.42 -4.54 6.25
N ARG A 19 5.00 -3.48 5.68
CA ARG A 19 5.23 -2.22 6.40
C ARG A 19 3.92 -1.53 6.78
N ILE A 20 2.91 -1.60 5.91
CA ILE A 20 1.58 -1.06 6.20
C ILE A 20 0.98 -1.74 7.43
N ILE A 21 1.00 -3.08 7.49
CA ILE A 21 0.53 -3.83 8.68
C ILE A 21 1.25 -3.39 9.95
N ILE A 22 2.58 -3.24 9.89
CA ILE A 22 3.38 -2.78 11.04
C ILE A 22 2.97 -1.36 11.49
N GLN A 23 2.66 -0.46 10.56
CA GLN A 23 2.17 0.88 10.94
C GLN A 23 0.77 0.82 11.54
N LEU A 24 -0.14 0.01 10.96
CA LEU A 24 -1.49 -0.18 11.47
C LEU A 24 -1.48 -0.77 12.90
N ASP A 25 -0.70 -1.83 13.16
CA ASP A 25 -0.56 -2.43 14.49
C ASP A 25 -0.07 -1.43 15.55
N ARG A 26 0.87 -0.54 15.17
CA ARG A 26 1.37 0.51 16.06
C ARG A 26 0.29 1.54 16.41
N MET A 27 -0.60 1.84 15.48
CA MET A 27 -1.72 2.78 15.69
C MET A 27 -2.87 2.12 16.47
N GLU A 28 -3.10 0.83 16.24
CA GLU A 28 -4.16 0.04 16.88
C GLU A 28 -3.97 -0.10 18.40
N ARG A 29 -2.73 0.02 18.91
CA ARG A 29 -2.46 0.05 20.37
C ARG A 29 -3.20 1.18 21.13
N GLY A 30 -3.88 2.10 20.42
CA GLY A 30 -4.77 3.12 20.99
C GLY A 30 -6.25 3.01 20.60
N LEU A 31 -6.67 2.02 19.80
CA LEU A 31 -8.05 1.83 19.34
C LEU A 31 -8.76 0.75 20.19
N ALA A 32 -10.08 0.87 20.34
CA ALA A 32 -10.87 -0.11 21.06
C ALA A 32 -10.80 -1.48 20.37
N ALA A 33 -10.63 -2.55 21.15
CA ALA A 33 -10.56 -3.92 20.63
C ALA A 33 -11.84 -4.27 19.86
N GLY A 34 -11.69 -4.55 18.57
CA GLY A 34 -12.74 -4.97 17.64
C GLY A 34 -12.13 -5.36 16.30
N ASP A 35 -12.90 -6.03 15.43
CA ASP A 35 -12.47 -6.28 14.05
C ASP A 35 -12.17 -4.95 13.37
N GLN A 36 -10.93 -4.78 12.90
CA GLN A 36 -10.51 -3.59 12.15
C GLN A 36 -10.49 -3.94 10.66
N PRO A 37 -11.49 -3.51 9.87
CA PRO A 37 -11.59 -3.85 8.44
C PRO A 37 -10.31 -3.53 7.66
N MET A 38 -9.63 -2.43 7.99
CA MET A 38 -8.35 -2.05 7.39
C MET A 38 -7.23 -3.08 7.66
N MET A 39 -7.17 -3.68 8.85
CA MET A 39 -6.18 -4.71 9.15
C MET A 39 -6.45 -5.97 8.33
N THR A 40 -7.71 -6.39 8.23
CA THR A 40 -8.13 -7.53 7.39
C THR A 40 -7.71 -7.32 5.93
N VAL A 41 -7.99 -6.16 5.35
CA VAL A 41 -7.61 -5.85 3.96
C VAL A 41 -6.09 -5.78 3.79
N ALA A 42 -5.35 -5.23 4.75
CA ALA A 42 -3.89 -5.20 4.71
C ALA A 42 -3.28 -6.62 4.76
N MET A 43 -3.88 -7.53 5.53
CA MET A 43 -3.48 -8.94 5.58
C MET A 43 -3.81 -9.68 4.28
N GLU A 44 -4.99 -9.44 3.67
CA GLU A 44 -5.35 -9.97 2.34
C GLU A 44 -4.33 -9.52 1.28
N LEU A 45 -3.96 -8.24 1.29
CA LEU A 45 -2.94 -7.68 0.39
C LEU A 45 -1.58 -8.33 0.60
N LEU A 46 -1.13 -8.50 1.85
CA LEU A 46 0.13 -9.19 2.11
C LEU A 46 0.06 -10.66 1.66
N GLN A 47 -1.04 -11.35 1.91
CA GLN A 47 -1.22 -12.75 1.52
C GLN A 47 -1.11 -12.92 0.00
N LEU A 48 -1.70 -12.01 -0.78
CA LEU A 48 -1.60 -11.98 -2.24
C LEU A 48 -0.14 -11.82 -2.70
N LEU A 49 0.61 -10.92 -2.05
CA LEU A 49 1.97 -10.54 -2.47
C LEU A 49 3.09 -11.38 -1.85
N LEU A 50 2.77 -12.18 -0.83
CA LEU A 50 3.75 -12.95 -0.07
C LEU A 50 4.57 -13.92 -0.93
N PRO A 51 4.00 -14.67 -1.89
CA PRO A 51 4.79 -15.57 -2.73
C PRO A 51 5.93 -14.84 -3.46
N PHE A 52 5.60 -13.73 -4.15
CA PHE A 52 6.57 -12.94 -4.91
C PHE A 52 7.61 -12.26 -4.00
N LYS A 53 7.20 -11.83 -2.81
CA LYS A 53 8.15 -11.32 -1.80
C LYS A 53 9.16 -12.37 -1.36
N LEU A 54 8.74 -13.63 -1.21
CA LEU A 54 9.61 -14.72 -0.76
C LEU A 54 10.53 -15.21 -1.88
N GLU A 55 10.00 -15.30 -3.10
CA GLU A 55 10.74 -15.74 -4.28
C GLU A 55 11.68 -14.66 -4.83
N GLY A 56 11.34 -13.38 -4.63
CA GLY A 56 12.14 -12.24 -5.06
C GLY A 56 12.00 -11.89 -6.54
N GLU A 57 11.06 -12.52 -7.25
CA GLU A 57 10.85 -12.33 -8.68
C GLU A 57 9.36 -12.07 -8.98
N ASN A 58 9.11 -11.30 -10.06
CA ASN A 58 7.77 -11.20 -10.63
C ASN A 58 7.44 -12.50 -11.39
N PRO A 59 6.16 -12.92 -11.44
CA PRO A 59 5.74 -13.99 -12.32
C PRO A 59 5.76 -13.51 -13.78
N VAL A 60 5.42 -14.40 -14.72
CA VAL A 60 5.33 -14.05 -16.14
C VAL A 60 4.29 -12.94 -16.41
N ASP A 61 4.53 -12.12 -17.43
CA ASP A 61 3.84 -10.85 -17.66
C ASP A 61 2.32 -10.89 -17.46
N SER A 62 1.61 -11.85 -18.06
CA SER A 62 0.15 -11.93 -17.95
C SER A 62 -0.34 -12.15 -16.52
N GLU A 63 0.40 -12.94 -15.73
CA GLU A 63 0.09 -13.15 -14.33
C GLU A 63 0.51 -11.95 -13.48
N ALA A 64 1.66 -11.35 -13.80
CA ALA A 64 2.17 -10.18 -13.07
C ALA A 64 1.17 -9.02 -13.12
N TYR A 65 0.61 -8.73 -14.30
CA TYR A 65 -0.41 -7.68 -14.44
C TYR A 65 -1.74 -8.03 -13.75
N ARG A 66 -2.13 -9.30 -13.73
CA ARG A 66 -3.33 -9.72 -12.97
C ARG A 66 -3.13 -9.48 -11.47
N ILE A 67 -1.99 -9.91 -10.93
CA ILE A 67 -1.66 -9.71 -9.51
C ILE A 67 -1.55 -8.22 -9.19
N ARG A 68 -0.94 -7.43 -10.08
CA ARG A 68 -0.87 -5.97 -9.96
C ARG A 68 -2.26 -5.36 -9.77
N ASP A 69 -3.21 -5.72 -10.63
CA ASP A 69 -4.56 -5.16 -10.60
C ASP A 69 -5.32 -5.58 -9.34
N GLU A 70 -5.18 -6.83 -8.90
CA GLU A 70 -5.74 -7.33 -7.64
C GLU A 70 -5.13 -6.61 -6.42
N ALA A 71 -3.81 -6.43 -6.39
CA ALA A 71 -3.11 -5.71 -5.33
C ALA A 71 -3.52 -4.23 -5.30
N ALA A 72 -3.67 -3.58 -6.45
CA ALA A 72 -4.14 -2.20 -6.54
C ALA A 72 -5.58 -2.07 -6.04
N ALA A 73 -6.47 -3.00 -6.37
CA ALA A 73 -7.84 -3.02 -5.86
C ALA A 73 -7.89 -3.15 -4.33
N LEU A 74 -7.07 -4.04 -3.75
CA LEU A 74 -6.93 -4.17 -2.30
C LEU A 74 -6.32 -2.90 -1.68
N GLY A 75 -5.33 -2.29 -2.33
CA GLY A 75 -4.73 -1.02 -1.90
C GLY A 75 -5.75 0.13 -1.84
N ARG A 76 -6.63 0.23 -2.85
CA ARG A 76 -7.74 1.22 -2.85
C ARG A 76 -8.72 0.95 -1.71
N LYS A 77 -9.18 -0.31 -1.59
CA LYS A 77 -10.09 -0.75 -0.52
C LYS A 77 -9.50 -0.46 0.86
N LEU A 78 -8.20 -0.67 1.04
CA LEU A 78 -7.51 -0.38 2.30
C LEU A 78 -7.59 1.10 2.65
N VAL A 79 -7.32 1.99 1.69
CA VAL A 79 -7.42 3.44 1.92
C VAL A 79 -8.86 3.87 2.18
N ASP A 80 -9.84 3.26 1.51
CA ASP A 80 -11.25 3.53 1.80
C ASP A 80 -11.62 3.17 3.26
N GLU A 81 -11.13 2.04 3.79
CA GLU A 81 -11.35 1.67 5.20
C GLU A 81 -10.60 2.58 6.18
N MET A 82 -9.37 2.98 5.84
CA MET A 82 -8.60 3.97 6.61
C MET A 82 -9.35 5.30 6.73
N GLU A 83 -9.88 5.81 5.61
CA GLU A 83 -10.61 7.07 5.55
C GLU A 83 -11.92 7.01 6.35
N LYS A 84 -12.70 5.93 6.23
CA LYS A 84 -13.93 5.70 7.03
C LYS A 84 -13.67 5.73 8.53
N LEU A 85 -12.52 5.22 8.97
CA LEU A 85 -12.14 5.16 10.38
C LEU A 85 -11.31 6.37 10.83
N SER A 86 -11.05 7.34 9.94
CA SER A 86 -10.16 8.49 10.19
C SER A 86 -8.78 8.09 10.69
N VAL A 87 -8.25 6.98 10.15
CA VAL A 87 -6.92 6.44 10.44
C VAL A 87 -5.98 6.86 9.33
N GLY A 88 -4.93 7.60 9.66
CA GLY A 88 -3.93 8.05 8.70
C GLY A 88 -2.72 8.63 9.40
N ALA A 89 -1.57 8.55 8.77
CA ALA A 89 -0.33 9.13 9.26
C ALA A 89 0.67 9.28 8.12
N ASP A 90 1.61 10.21 8.24
CA ASP A 90 2.58 10.50 7.17
C ASP A 90 3.33 9.24 6.68
N ARG A 91 3.85 8.44 7.61
CA ARG A 91 4.54 7.17 7.28
C ARG A 91 3.62 6.11 6.68
N LEU A 92 2.34 6.09 7.07
CA LEU A 92 1.36 5.16 6.54
C LEU A 92 1.02 5.52 5.09
N GLY A 93 0.76 6.81 4.84
CA GLY A 93 0.58 7.35 3.50
C GLY A 93 1.80 7.12 2.60
N GLN A 94 3.03 7.31 3.11
CA GLN A 94 4.26 6.95 2.37
C GLN A 94 4.29 5.47 1.98
N CYS A 95 3.93 4.56 2.89
CA CYS A 95 3.88 3.13 2.56
C CYS A 95 2.84 2.82 1.48
N VAL A 96 1.70 3.51 1.50
CA VAL A 96 0.67 3.42 0.46
C VAL A 96 1.17 3.96 -0.87
N ARG A 97 1.82 5.12 -0.91
CA ARG A 97 2.40 5.65 -2.15
C ARG A 97 3.40 4.66 -2.75
N ASN A 98 4.34 4.20 -1.94
CA ASN A 98 5.39 3.28 -2.38
C ASN A 98 4.80 1.96 -2.90
N LEU A 99 3.72 1.46 -2.28
CA LEU A 99 2.98 0.31 -2.79
C LEU A 99 2.52 0.54 -4.23
N PHE A 100 1.81 1.64 -4.49
CA PHE A 100 1.29 1.94 -5.84
C PHE A 100 2.41 2.24 -6.85
N GLU A 101 3.50 2.86 -6.43
CA GLU A 101 4.69 3.04 -7.29
C GLU A 101 5.27 1.69 -7.71
N CYS A 102 5.37 0.71 -6.81
CA CYS A 102 5.81 -0.65 -7.14
C CYS A 102 4.83 -1.38 -8.06
N LEU A 103 3.57 -0.95 -8.12
CA LEU A 103 2.55 -1.49 -9.00
C LEU A 103 2.50 -0.76 -10.35
N GLU A 104 3.49 0.07 -10.69
CA GLU A 104 3.48 0.94 -11.89
C GLU A 104 2.31 1.95 -11.93
N LEU A 105 1.73 2.25 -10.77
CA LEU A 105 0.58 3.15 -10.60
C LEU A 105 0.99 4.41 -9.83
N GLY A 106 2.19 4.94 -10.10
CA GLY A 106 2.78 6.04 -9.34
C GLY A 106 1.91 7.31 -9.28
N GLU A 107 1.23 7.68 -10.38
CA GLU A 107 0.34 8.84 -10.39
C GLU A 107 -0.84 8.66 -9.41
N GLU A 108 -1.46 7.50 -9.44
CA GLU A 108 -2.54 7.15 -8.52
C GLU A 108 -2.01 7.09 -7.08
N GLY A 109 -0.85 6.46 -6.88
CA GLY A 109 -0.15 6.38 -5.62
C GLY A 109 0.05 7.74 -4.98
N ALA A 110 0.51 8.73 -5.76
CA ALA A 110 0.74 10.09 -5.29
C ALA A 110 -0.55 10.80 -4.83
N GLN A 111 -1.70 10.45 -5.39
CA GLN A 111 -3.01 11.01 -5.03
C GLN A 111 -3.61 10.28 -3.82
N ILE A 112 -3.64 8.94 -3.87
CA ILE A 112 -4.31 8.12 -2.88
C ILE A 112 -3.57 8.11 -1.53
N SER A 113 -2.24 8.31 -1.54
CA SER A 113 -1.45 8.40 -0.30
C SER A 113 -1.83 9.59 0.59
N LEU A 114 -2.34 10.68 0.00
CA LEU A 114 -2.80 11.85 0.75
C LEU A 114 -4.03 11.52 1.58
N ARG A 115 -4.92 10.66 1.05
CA ARG A 115 -6.10 10.15 1.78
C ARG A 115 -5.69 9.25 2.95
N ALA A 116 -4.55 8.57 2.83
CA ALA A 116 -3.93 7.79 3.91
C ALA A 116 -3.09 8.64 4.89
N GLY A 117 -3.08 9.97 4.73
CA GLY A 117 -2.46 10.91 5.67
C GLY A 117 -1.00 11.27 5.36
N GLU A 118 -0.51 11.00 4.15
CA GLU A 118 0.81 11.50 3.73
C GLU A 118 0.87 13.03 3.74
N ASN A 119 1.96 13.59 4.28
CA ASN A 119 2.19 15.03 4.20
C ASN A 119 2.49 15.44 2.73
N PRO A 120 1.72 16.36 2.12
CA PRO A 120 1.97 16.84 0.76
C PRO A 120 3.33 17.51 0.59
N ASP A 121 3.91 18.03 1.66
CA ASP A 121 5.24 18.66 1.70
C ASP A 121 6.36 17.68 2.13
N SER A 122 6.06 16.36 2.16
CA SER A 122 7.07 15.36 2.51
C SER A 122 8.24 15.43 1.51
N PRO A 123 9.50 15.52 1.98
CA PRO A 123 10.68 15.61 1.10
C PRO A 123 10.90 14.36 0.24
N GLN A 124 10.16 13.28 0.51
CA GLN A 124 10.18 12.04 -0.25
C GLN A 124 9.16 12.04 -1.41
N ARG A 125 8.30 13.07 -1.50
CA ARG A 125 7.40 13.25 -2.65
C ARG A 125 8.20 13.78 -3.84
N PRO A 126 7.92 13.28 -5.06
CA PRO A 126 8.51 13.85 -6.26
C PRO A 126 8.11 15.31 -6.45
N VAL A 127 9.03 16.11 -7.00
CA VAL A 127 8.85 17.54 -7.33
C VAL A 127 8.69 17.77 -8.83
#